data_AF-A0A7V9EVR2-F1
#
_entry.id   AF-A0A7V9EVR2-F1
#
_cell.length_a   1.000
_cell.length_b   1.000
_cell.length_c   1.000
_cell.angle_alpha   90.00
_cell.angle_beta   90.00
_cell.angle_gamma   90.00
#
_symmetry.space_group_name_H-M   'P 1'
#
loop_
_entity.id
_entity.type
_entity.pdbx_description
1 polymer ?
#
loop_
_entity_poly.entity_id
_entity_poly.type
_entity_poly.pdbx_seq_one_letter_code
_entity_poly.pdbx_strand_id
1 'polypeptide(L)'
;MTEIPEHLLKRAQEAKAKAAAKASTDAPADDGGATEAPAPGAGAPEAGGDSGKIPAHLLARSQAARSAAAGGGGEGEAQGGGVATAERPGGGVATVPASGTQPPPLATGPEGHTQRLLTVVKAGSIQDVKAKPVDKVHTWPHLLVGEFVAALAVTAFLLVFSAVVNAPLLSLANFNLTPNPSKAPWYFLGLQELLTMFHPMVAGVTIPGMGIFALILAPFSDKNPSARPEDRKFAISLFTLFCMFWAVLVIIGSFFRGPGFNFTFPWIDGVFFDL
;
A
#
# COMPACT_ATOMS: atom_id res chain seq x y z
N MET A 1 9.48 -4.70 -45.48
CA MET A 1 10.66 -5.24 -44.78
C MET A 1 11.37 -4.07 -44.15
N THR A 2 11.21 -3.86 -42.85
CA THR A 2 11.82 -2.72 -42.13
C THR A 2 13.17 -3.19 -41.59
N GLU A 3 14.25 -2.74 -42.22
CA GLU A 3 15.62 -3.04 -41.81
C GLU A 3 15.86 -2.50 -40.39
N ILE A 4 16.25 -3.39 -39.49
CA ILE A 4 16.60 -3.04 -38.12
C ILE A 4 17.93 -2.27 -38.17
N PRO A 5 17.99 -1.03 -37.64
CA PRO A 5 19.20 -0.22 -37.68
C PRO A 5 20.41 -0.92 -37.04
N GLU A 6 21.53 -0.99 -37.76
CA GLU A 6 22.73 -1.78 -37.42
C GLU A 6 23.31 -1.48 -36.01
N HIS A 7 23.14 -0.25 -35.52
CA HIS A 7 23.61 0.14 -34.19
C HIS A 7 22.87 -0.58 -33.05
N LEU A 8 21.64 -1.05 -33.26
CA LEU A 8 20.89 -1.84 -32.28
C LEU A 8 21.38 -3.29 -32.24
N LEU A 9 21.76 -3.85 -33.39
CA LEU A 9 22.35 -5.18 -33.47
C LEU A 9 23.71 -5.21 -32.78
N LYS A 10 24.53 -4.17 -32.97
CA LYS A 10 25.83 -4.05 -32.32
C LYS A 10 25.72 -3.98 -30.80
N ARG A 11 24.78 -3.18 -30.26
CA ARG A 11 24.53 -3.13 -28.80
C ARG A 11 23.99 -4.45 -28.24
N ALA A 12 23.13 -5.15 -28.99
CA ALA A 12 22.61 -6.44 -28.58
C ALA A 12 23.72 -7.51 -28.52
N GLN A 13 24.66 -7.49 -29.48
CA GLN A 13 25.81 -8.39 -29.48
C GLN A 13 26.80 -8.09 -28.35
N GLU A 14 27.09 -6.81 -28.07
CA GLU A 14 27.93 -6.41 -26.94
C GLU A 14 27.31 -6.79 -25.59
N ALA A 15 25.99 -6.64 -25.43
CA ALA A 15 25.27 -7.07 -24.23
C ALA A 15 25.32 -8.60 -24.06
N LYS A 16 25.19 -9.36 -25.15
CA LYS A 16 25.26 -10.82 -25.13
C LYS A 16 26.68 -11.32 -24.83
N ALA A 17 27.71 -10.66 -25.37
CA ALA A 17 29.11 -10.96 -25.06
C ALA A 17 29.44 -10.68 -23.58
N LYS A 18 28.91 -9.57 -23.02
CA LYS A 18 29.08 -9.23 -21.60
C LYS A 18 28.36 -10.22 -20.68
N ALA A 19 27.20 -10.74 -21.09
CA ALA A 19 26.48 -11.79 -20.36
C ALA A 19 27.22 -13.14 -20.40
N ALA A 20 27.78 -13.51 -21.56
CA ALA A 20 28.58 -14.72 -21.70
C ALA A 20 29.88 -14.66 -20.87
N ALA A 21 30.57 -13.51 -20.85
CA ALA A 21 31.76 -13.32 -20.02
C ALA A 21 31.46 -13.40 -18.52
N LYS A 22 30.25 -12.98 -18.10
CA LYS A 22 29.80 -13.08 -16.71
C LYS A 22 29.43 -14.51 -16.31
N ALA A 23 28.92 -15.30 -17.26
CA ALA A 23 28.59 -16.71 -17.05
C ALA A 23 29.83 -17.62 -16.93
N SER A 24 30.96 -17.25 -17.56
CA SER A 24 32.22 -17.99 -17.43
C SER A 24 32.96 -17.77 -16.11
N THR A 25 32.57 -16.76 -15.32
CA THR A 25 33.19 -16.45 -14.02
C THR A 25 32.52 -17.08 -12.80
N ASP A 26 31.35 -17.72 -12.95
CA ASP A 26 30.55 -18.28 -11.86
C ASP A 26 30.24 -19.79 -12.05
N ALA A 27 31.24 -20.60 -12.39
CA ALA A 27 31.11 -22.07 -12.39
C ALA A 27 31.78 -22.68 -11.14
N PRO A 28 31.06 -23.48 -10.32
CA PRO A 28 31.63 -24.09 -9.12
C PRO A 28 32.37 -25.41 -9.41
N ALA A 29 33.50 -25.61 -8.72
CA ALA A 29 34.27 -26.84 -8.70
C ALA A 29 33.59 -27.89 -7.80
N ASP A 30 33.52 -29.11 -8.34
CA ASP A 30 33.08 -30.36 -7.71
C ASP A 30 34.26 -31.01 -6.99
N ASP A 31 34.06 -31.46 -5.74
CA ASP A 31 34.88 -32.53 -5.13
C ASP A 31 34.06 -33.25 -4.05
N GLY A 32 34.15 -34.58 -4.05
CA GLY A 32 33.29 -35.48 -3.29
C GLY A 32 33.96 -36.13 -2.08
N GLY A 33 33.17 -36.94 -1.36
CA GLY A 33 33.68 -38.02 -0.50
C GLY A 33 33.34 -37.93 1.00
N ALA A 34 32.44 -38.82 1.43
CA ALA A 34 32.27 -39.54 2.72
C ALA A 34 33.40 -39.41 3.77
N THR A 35 33.25 -39.46 5.11
CA THR A 35 32.40 -40.19 6.10
C THR A 35 32.90 -39.66 7.48
N GLU A 36 32.14 -39.43 8.55
CA GLU A 36 31.70 -40.36 9.60
C GLU A 36 31.40 -39.52 10.88
N ALA A 37 30.52 -39.98 11.77
CA ALA A 37 30.20 -39.42 13.11
C ALA A 37 30.07 -40.61 14.10
N PRO A 38 29.86 -40.49 15.44
CA PRO A 38 29.83 -39.33 16.36
C PRO A 38 30.44 -39.52 17.80
N ALA A 39 30.48 -38.43 18.58
CA ALA A 39 30.28 -38.29 20.06
C ALA A 39 31.38 -38.72 21.09
N PRO A 40 31.25 -38.43 22.41
CA PRO A 40 31.21 -37.11 23.08
C PRO A 40 32.16 -37.01 24.32
N GLY A 41 32.39 -35.81 24.88
CA GLY A 41 33.10 -35.67 26.16
C GLY A 41 33.27 -34.23 26.65
N ALA A 42 32.85 -33.96 27.88
CA ALA A 42 32.65 -32.64 28.48
C ALA A 42 33.92 -31.95 29.00
N GLY A 43 33.92 -30.62 28.96
CA GLY A 43 34.84 -29.73 29.68
C GLY A 43 34.42 -28.26 29.51
N ALA A 44 34.16 -27.56 30.61
CA ALA A 44 33.64 -26.19 30.66
C ALA A 44 34.61 -25.14 30.05
N PRO A 45 34.11 -23.99 29.56
CA PRO A 45 34.87 -23.11 28.68
C PRO A 45 35.75 -22.11 29.44
N GLU A 46 37.00 -22.01 29.00
CA GLU A 46 37.88 -20.90 29.34
C GLU A 46 37.46 -19.61 28.61
N ALA A 47 37.54 -18.51 29.36
CA ALA A 47 37.26 -17.16 28.91
C ALA A 47 38.37 -16.66 27.96
N GLY A 48 38.00 -16.39 26.71
CA GLY A 48 38.82 -15.68 25.73
C GLY A 48 37.94 -14.74 24.92
N GLY A 49 37.82 -13.49 25.37
CA GLY A 49 37.01 -12.46 24.72
C GLY A 49 37.78 -11.65 23.70
N ASP A 50 37.10 -11.25 22.61
CA ASP A 50 37.26 -9.90 22.07
C ASP A 50 36.00 -9.49 21.28
N SER A 51 35.12 -8.75 21.95
CA SER A 51 34.12 -7.89 21.31
C SER A 51 33.88 -6.72 22.26
N GLY A 52 34.02 -5.49 21.75
CA GLY A 52 33.39 -4.32 22.37
C GLY A 52 34.21 -3.54 23.40
N LYS A 53 35.50 -3.26 23.16
CA LYS A 53 36.20 -2.22 23.94
C LYS A 53 35.89 -0.83 23.37
N ILE A 54 35.11 -0.04 24.11
CA ILE A 54 34.86 1.37 23.85
C ILE A 54 36.22 2.08 23.70
N PRO A 55 36.47 2.82 22.61
CA PRO A 55 37.75 3.47 22.39
C PRO A 55 38.02 4.51 23.48
N ALA A 56 39.22 4.48 24.07
CA ALA A 56 39.59 5.18 25.31
C ALA A 56 39.26 6.68 25.33
N HIS A 57 39.27 7.34 24.18
CA HIS A 57 38.93 8.76 24.06
C HIS A 57 37.45 9.09 24.35
N LEU A 58 36.53 8.15 24.13
CA LEU A 58 35.11 8.32 24.45
C LEU A 58 34.84 8.17 25.96
N LEU A 59 35.60 7.28 26.63
CA LEU A 59 35.56 7.13 28.08
C LEU A 59 36.16 8.35 28.79
N ALA A 60 37.27 8.89 28.30
CA ALA A 60 37.85 10.12 28.84
C ALA A 60 36.89 11.31 28.70
N ARG A 61 36.18 11.42 27.56
CA ARG A 61 35.18 12.47 27.33
C ARG A 61 33.96 12.32 28.24
N SER A 62 33.45 11.11 28.45
CA SER A 62 32.28 10.89 29.31
C SER A 62 32.61 11.06 30.79
N GLN A 63 33.82 10.68 31.21
CA GLN A 63 34.30 10.96 32.57
C GLN A 63 34.53 12.45 32.81
N ALA A 64 35.05 13.19 31.83
CA ALA A 64 35.19 14.65 31.90
C ALA A 64 33.84 15.39 31.93
N ALA A 65 32.85 14.92 31.17
CA ALA A 65 31.49 15.47 31.22
C ALA A 65 30.80 15.16 32.56
N ARG A 66 31.03 13.98 33.13
CA ARG A 66 30.48 13.59 34.42
C ARG A 66 31.12 14.34 35.59
N SER A 67 32.43 14.59 35.56
CA SER A 67 33.10 15.41 36.57
C SER A 67 32.75 16.89 36.47
N ALA A 68 32.44 17.40 35.26
CA ALA A 68 31.89 18.74 35.08
C ALA A 68 30.46 18.86 35.62
N ALA A 69 29.62 17.83 35.46
CA ALA A 69 28.25 17.81 35.98
C ALA A 69 28.18 17.61 37.51
N ALA A 70 29.19 16.96 38.11
CA ALA A 70 29.29 16.76 39.56
C ALA A 70 29.90 17.95 40.32
N GLY A 71 30.38 18.99 39.62
CA GLY A 71 31.06 20.14 40.20
C GLY A 71 30.17 21.37 40.49
N GLY A 72 28.85 21.26 40.35
CA GLY A 72 27.92 22.37 40.56
C GLY A 72 26.76 22.00 41.47
N GLY A 73 27.04 21.78 42.76
CA GLY A 73 26.02 21.55 43.78
C GLY A 73 26.38 22.24 45.09
N GLY A 74 25.51 23.15 45.51
CA GLY A 74 25.47 23.87 46.79
C GLY A 74 24.92 25.27 46.57
N GLU A 75 23.88 25.78 47.22
CA GLU A 75 22.86 25.34 48.18
C GLU A 75 21.94 26.60 48.31
N GLY A 76 20.62 26.49 48.52
CA GLY A 76 19.80 27.66 48.88
C GLY A 76 18.38 27.75 48.31
N GLU A 77 17.45 27.09 48.99
CA GLU A 77 16.04 27.41 49.25
C GLU A 77 15.11 28.19 48.27
N ALA A 78 13.89 27.63 48.22
CA ALA A 78 12.58 28.29 48.22
C ALA A 78 11.90 28.67 46.88
N GLN A 79 10.74 28.00 46.72
CA GLN A 79 9.45 28.55 46.32
C GLN A 79 9.10 28.66 44.82
N GLY A 80 8.25 27.71 44.41
CA GLY A 80 7.03 27.88 43.61
C GLY A 80 6.99 28.86 42.43
N GLY A 81 6.70 28.33 41.24
CA GLY A 81 6.10 29.06 40.12
C GLY A 81 5.43 28.05 39.19
N GLY A 82 4.12 28.06 38.95
CA GLY A 82 3.25 29.22 38.81
C GLY A 82 3.18 29.59 37.34
N VAL A 83 2.16 29.05 36.66
CA VAL A 83 1.77 29.40 35.28
C VAL A 83 1.61 30.91 35.12
N ALA A 84 2.21 31.48 34.08
CA ALA A 84 1.90 32.83 33.62
C ALA A 84 2.00 32.92 32.08
N THR A 85 0.83 32.87 31.45
CA THR A 85 0.55 33.47 30.15
C THR A 85 0.81 34.97 30.19
N ALA A 86 1.51 35.51 29.19
CA ALA A 86 1.56 36.95 28.94
C ALA A 86 1.72 37.24 27.43
N GLU A 87 0.57 37.44 26.81
CA GLU A 87 0.17 38.56 25.95
C GLU A 87 1.23 39.36 25.17
N ARG A 88 0.97 39.46 23.86
CA ARG A 88 1.63 40.33 22.88
C ARG A 88 1.02 41.74 22.92
N PRO A 89 1.81 42.82 23.01
CA PRO A 89 1.34 44.12 22.57
C PRO A 89 1.80 44.40 21.14
N GLY A 90 0.84 44.82 20.32
CA GLY A 90 1.09 45.47 19.04
C GLY A 90 1.51 46.92 19.22
N GLY A 91 2.17 47.44 18.20
CA GLY A 91 2.55 48.84 18.03
C GLY A 91 3.52 48.90 16.85
N GLY A 92 3.44 49.81 15.90
CA GLY A 92 2.59 50.96 15.66
C GLY A 92 3.13 51.55 14.36
N VAL A 93 2.23 51.99 13.48
CA VAL A 93 2.56 52.50 12.15
C VAL A 93 3.28 53.84 12.30
N ALA A 94 4.50 53.96 11.78
CA ALA A 94 5.21 55.23 11.65
C ALA A 94 5.46 55.51 10.16
N THR A 95 4.69 56.47 9.64
CA THR A 95 4.83 57.07 8.31
C THR A 95 5.98 58.08 8.30
N VAL A 96 6.89 57.96 7.35
CA VAL A 96 7.95 58.95 7.04
C VAL A 96 7.75 59.42 5.58
N PRO A 97 7.89 60.73 5.28
CA PRO A 97 7.35 61.32 4.05
C PRO A 97 8.21 61.04 2.81
N ALA A 98 7.54 61.03 1.65
CA ALA A 98 8.16 60.95 0.33
C ALA A 98 8.84 62.28 -0.03
N SER A 99 10.12 62.23 -0.42
CA SER A 99 10.80 63.25 -1.22
C SER A 99 12.09 62.70 -1.81
N GLY A 100 12.26 62.80 -3.13
CA GLY A 100 13.59 62.85 -3.78
C GLY A 100 14.13 61.55 -4.36
N THR A 101 13.99 61.42 -5.68
CA THR A 101 14.68 60.52 -6.61
C THR A 101 16.20 60.42 -6.39
N GLN A 102 16.69 59.25 -5.97
CA GLN A 102 17.97 58.66 -6.41
C GLN A 102 18.02 57.15 -6.06
N PRO A 103 18.28 56.22 -7.00
CA PRO A 103 18.41 54.80 -6.65
C PRO A 103 19.69 54.56 -5.82
N PRO A 104 19.64 53.81 -4.70
CA PRO A 104 20.84 53.42 -3.97
C PRO A 104 21.66 52.42 -4.81
N PRO A 105 23.01 52.48 -4.77
CA PRO A 105 23.85 51.55 -5.52
C PRO A 105 23.63 50.12 -4.99
N LEU A 106 23.25 49.20 -5.89
CA LEU A 106 23.20 47.77 -5.60
C LEU A 106 24.63 47.30 -5.28
N ALA A 107 24.95 47.23 -3.99
CA ALA A 107 26.14 46.57 -3.49
C ALA A 107 26.05 45.08 -3.87
N THR A 108 26.71 44.77 -4.97
CA THR A 108 26.76 43.45 -5.58
C THR A 108 27.82 42.66 -4.83
N GLY A 109 27.45 41.54 -4.20
CA GLY A 109 28.43 40.60 -3.67
C GLY A 109 29.34 40.08 -4.79
N PRO A 110 30.49 39.44 -4.49
CA PRO A 110 31.56 39.19 -5.48
C PRO A 110 31.18 38.39 -6.74
N GLU A 111 29.94 37.92 -6.90
CA GLU A 111 29.45 37.24 -8.10
C GLU A 111 27.97 37.58 -8.47
N GLY A 112 27.44 38.77 -8.13
CA GLY A 112 26.13 39.15 -8.69
C GLY A 112 24.88 38.59 -8.02
N HIS A 113 25.01 37.83 -6.92
CA HIS A 113 23.86 37.27 -6.20
C HIS A 113 23.42 38.13 -5.01
N THR A 114 22.10 38.37 -4.88
CA THR A 114 21.46 39.20 -3.84
C THR A 114 21.26 38.48 -2.50
N GLN A 115 21.87 37.31 -2.31
CA GLN A 115 21.67 36.49 -1.11
C GLN A 115 22.93 36.49 -0.25
N ARG A 116 22.79 36.91 1.01
CA ARG A 116 23.87 36.86 2.02
C ARG A 116 24.05 35.41 2.46
N LEU A 117 25.11 34.76 1.98
CA LEU A 117 25.48 33.38 2.36
C LEU A 117 25.93 33.33 3.83
N LEU A 118 24.97 33.22 4.74
CA LEU A 118 25.24 32.83 6.13
C LEU A 118 25.36 31.31 6.17
N THR A 119 26.62 30.83 6.19
CA THR A 119 27.05 29.47 6.56
C THR A 119 26.34 28.31 5.86
N VAL A 120 27.07 27.58 5.02
CA VAL A 120 26.63 26.32 4.43
C VAL A 120 26.33 25.30 5.53
N VAL A 121 25.05 25.01 5.78
CA VAL A 121 24.62 23.81 6.51
C VAL A 121 24.72 22.64 5.53
N LYS A 122 25.44 21.59 5.93
CA LYS A 122 25.56 20.35 5.16
C LYS A 122 24.17 19.74 4.97
N ALA A 123 23.59 19.95 3.79
CA ALA A 123 22.36 19.30 3.35
C ALA A 123 22.64 17.82 3.12
N GLY A 124 22.58 17.04 4.18
CA GLY A 124 22.76 15.60 4.14
C GLY A 124 21.88 14.93 5.16
N SER A 125 20.56 14.98 4.96
CA SER A 125 19.59 13.95 5.41
C SER A 125 18.10 14.35 5.32
N ILE A 126 17.71 15.59 4.95
CA ILE A 126 16.29 16.02 5.02
C ILE A 126 15.57 16.04 3.65
N GLN A 127 16.09 15.34 2.64
CA GLN A 127 15.31 15.12 1.42
C GLN A 127 15.45 13.67 1.05
N ASP A 128 14.37 12.91 1.23
CA ASP A 128 14.19 11.65 0.53
C ASP A 128 14.16 11.98 -0.98
N VAL A 129 15.32 11.81 -1.61
CA VAL A 129 15.55 12.18 -2.99
C VAL A 129 14.87 11.13 -3.88
N LYS A 130 13.90 11.64 -4.66
CA LYS A 130 13.19 10.99 -5.77
C LYS A 130 12.12 9.99 -5.37
N ALA A 131 10.92 10.53 -5.12
CA ALA A 131 9.81 10.06 -5.93
C ALA A 131 10.28 10.08 -7.39
N LYS A 132 10.37 8.90 -8.05
CA LYS A 132 10.59 8.86 -9.50
C LYS A 132 9.68 9.92 -10.12
N PRO A 133 10.16 10.79 -11.02
CA PRO A 133 9.28 11.69 -11.75
C PRO A 133 8.23 10.81 -12.44
N VAL A 134 7.05 10.73 -11.84
CA VAL A 134 5.91 10.06 -12.44
C VAL A 134 5.41 11.05 -13.47
N ASP A 135 5.25 10.57 -14.68
CA ASP A 135 4.66 11.37 -15.75
C ASP A 135 3.21 11.68 -15.35
N LYS A 136 3.00 12.87 -14.80
CA LYS A 136 1.71 13.34 -14.32
C LYS A 136 1.15 14.28 -15.37
N VAL A 137 0.02 13.87 -15.93
CA VAL A 137 -0.77 14.72 -16.81
C VAL A 137 -1.86 15.45 -16.02
N HIS A 138 -2.32 16.59 -16.54
CA HIS A 138 -3.45 17.28 -15.93
C HIS A 138 -4.73 16.45 -16.07
N THR A 139 -5.48 16.33 -14.97
CA THR A 139 -6.76 15.59 -14.89
C THR A 139 -7.75 16.04 -15.96
N TRP A 140 -7.82 17.35 -16.19
CA TRP A 140 -8.51 17.94 -17.33
C TRP A 140 -7.50 18.25 -18.44
N PRO A 141 -7.75 17.88 -19.71
CA PRO A 141 -8.89 17.10 -20.22
C PRO A 141 -8.66 15.57 -20.20
N HIS A 142 -7.43 15.11 -19.97
CA HIS A 142 -7.00 13.73 -20.30
C HIS A 142 -7.80 12.64 -19.59
N LEU A 143 -8.03 12.77 -18.29
CA LEU A 143 -8.75 11.76 -17.50
C LEU A 143 -10.26 11.96 -17.62
N LEU A 144 -10.74 13.20 -17.50
CA LEU A 144 -12.18 13.50 -17.50
C LEU A 144 -12.87 13.18 -18.82
N VAL A 145 -12.20 13.39 -19.97
CA VAL A 145 -12.77 13.00 -21.27
C VAL A 145 -12.87 11.48 -21.38
N GLY A 146 -11.85 10.73 -20.94
CA GLY A 146 -11.86 9.27 -20.95
C GLY A 146 -12.97 8.68 -20.08
N GLU A 147 -13.11 9.18 -18.85
CA GLU A 147 -14.17 8.75 -17.93
C GLU A 147 -15.57 9.13 -18.42
N PHE A 148 -15.73 10.33 -19.00
CA PHE A 148 -17.02 10.75 -19.55
C PHE A 148 -17.46 9.87 -20.72
N VAL A 149 -16.54 9.53 -21.64
CA VAL A 149 -16.82 8.60 -22.74
C VAL A 149 -17.15 7.20 -22.22
N ALA A 150 -16.42 6.70 -21.21
CA ALA A 150 -16.74 5.42 -20.58
C ALA A 150 -18.12 5.43 -19.92
N ALA A 151 -18.48 6.51 -19.21
CA ALA A 151 -19.79 6.67 -18.58
C ALA A 151 -20.93 6.71 -19.62
N LEU A 152 -20.75 7.44 -20.72
CA LEU A 152 -21.70 7.45 -21.83
C LEU A 152 -21.83 6.06 -22.48
N ALA A 153 -20.71 5.35 -22.67
CA ALA A 153 -20.71 4.00 -23.23
C ALA A 153 -21.46 3.00 -22.33
N VAL A 154 -21.21 3.02 -21.01
CA VAL A 154 -21.93 2.18 -20.04
C VAL A 154 -23.41 2.55 -20.00
N THR A 155 -23.75 3.84 -20.03
CA THR A 155 -25.15 4.30 -20.04
C THR A 155 -25.87 3.82 -21.30
N ALA A 156 -25.26 4.01 -22.47
CA ALA A 156 -25.80 3.54 -23.74
C ALA A 156 -25.97 2.01 -23.75
N PHE A 157 -24.97 1.27 -23.26
CA PHE A 157 -25.05 -0.18 -23.13
C PHE A 157 -26.24 -0.60 -22.24
N LEU A 158 -26.39 -0.01 -21.06
CA LEU A 158 -27.49 -0.32 -20.14
C LEU A 158 -28.86 0.03 -20.73
N LEU A 159 -28.98 1.15 -21.45
CA LEU A 159 -30.23 1.55 -22.12
C LEU A 159 -30.61 0.58 -23.24
N VAL A 160 -29.65 0.20 -24.09
CA VAL A 160 -29.88 -0.77 -25.16
C VAL A 160 -30.23 -2.14 -24.58
N PHE A 161 -29.48 -2.59 -23.56
CA PHE A 161 -29.74 -3.86 -22.88
C PHE A 161 -31.14 -3.90 -22.24
N SER A 162 -31.53 -2.82 -21.54
CA SER A 162 -32.86 -2.69 -20.93
C SER A 162 -33.98 -2.68 -21.98
N ALA A 163 -33.75 -2.09 -23.16
CA ALA A 163 -34.74 -2.06 -24.24
C ALA A 163 -34.94 -3.43 -24.90
N VAL A 164 -33.94 -4.31 -24.91
CA VAL A 164 -34.01 -5.63 -25.57
C VAL A 164 -34.28 -6.78 -24.61
N VAL A 165 -33.93 -6.65 -23.32
CA VAL A 165 -34.12 -7.68 -22.29
C VAL A 165 -35.22 -7.26 -21.34
N ASN A 166 -36.38 -7.93 -21.43
CA ASN A 166 -37.47 -7.72 -20.48
C ASN A 166 -37.08 -8.25 -19.10
N ALA A 167 -37.38 -7.46 -18.07
CA ALA A 167 -37.22 -7.90 -16.69
C ALA A 167 -38.25 -8.99 -16.36
N PRO A 168 -37.83 -10.16 -15.85
CA PRO A 168 -38.73 -11.20 -15.38
C PRO A 168 -39.32 -10.77 -14.03
N LEU A 169 -40.36 -9.95 -14.03
CA LEU A 169 -41.05 -9.52 -12.81
C LEU A 169 -42.23 -10.45 -12.51
N LEU A 170 -42.38 -10.84 -11.24
CA LEU A 170 -43.55 -11.58 -10.76
C LEU A 170 -44.82 -10.71 -10.74
N SER A 171 -45.97 -11.36 -10.52
CA SER A 171 -47.24 -10.69 -10.27
C SER A 171 -47.18 -9.78 -9.04
N LEU A 172 -48.16 -8.88 -8.91
CA LEU A 172 -48.30 -8.04 -7.72
C LEU A 172 -48.26 -8.86 -6.43
N ALA A 173 -47.62 -8.31 -5.41
CA ALA A 173 -47.38 -8.98 -4.14
C ALA A 173 -48.70 -9.44 -3.50
N ASN A 174 -48.71 -10.70 -3.06
CA ASN A 174 -49.83 -11.32 -2.35
C ASN A 174 -49.34 -11.89 -1.01
N PHE A 175 -49.83 -11.35 0.10
CA PHE A 175 -49.43 -11.79 1.44
C PHE A 175 -49.78 -13.25 1.76
N ASN A 176 -50.74 -13.84 1.05
CA ASN A 176 -51.16 -15.24 1.25
C ASN A 176 -50.41 -16.24 0.37
N LEU A 177 -49.46 -15.79 -0.48
CA LEU A 177 -48.73 -16.65 -1.41
C LEU A 177 -47.23 -16.35 -1.34
N THR A 178 -46.46 -17.33 -0.90
CA THR A 178 -44.98 -17.26 -0.95
C THR A 178 -44.51 -17.75 -2.32
N PRO A 179 -43.76 -16.94 -3.09
CA PRO A 179 -43.20 -17.36 -4.37
C PRO A 179 -42.31 -18.60 -4.22
N ASN A 180 -42.40 -19.52 -5.18
CA ASN A 180 -41.56 -20.71 -5.21
C ASN A 180 -40.99 -20.88 -6.63
N PRO A 181 -39.67 -20.79 -6.83
CA PRO A 181 -38.61 -20.61 -5.83
C PRO A 181 -38.46 -19.16 -5.34
N SER A 182 -38.22 -18.98 -4.04
CA SER A 182 -37.88 -17.67 -3.47
C SER A 182 -36.37 -17.41 -3.59
N LYS A 183 -35.90 -16.99 -4.77
CA LYS A 183 -34.49 -16.62 -4.99
C LYS A 183 -34.25 -15.15 -4.61
N ALA A 184 -33.16 -14.90 -3.92
CA ALA A 184 -32.68 -13.56 -3.64
C ALA A 184 -32.06 -12.95 -4.91
N PRO A 185 -31.96 -11.61 -4.99
CA PRO A 185 -31.21 -10.95 -6.04
C PRO A 185 -29.78 -11.51 -6.18
N TRP A 186 -29.25 -11.54 -7.39
CA TRP A 186 -27.98 -12.20 -7.73
C TRP A 186 -26.78 -11.81 -6.83
N TYR A 187 -26.74 -10.56 -6.34
CA TYR A 187 -25.69 -10.07 -5.43
C TYR A 187 -25.81 -10.60 -3.99
N PHE A 188 -26.96 -11.15 -3.60
CA PHE A 188 -27.19 -11.85 -2.33
C PHE A 188 -27.31 -13.35 -2.47
N LEU A 189 -27.44 -13.86 -3.69
CA LEU A 189 -27.70 -15.27 -3.94
C LEU A 189 -26.56 -16.18 -3.43
N GLY A 190 -25.30 -15.74 -3.49
CA GLY A 190 -24.18 -16.47 -2.88
C GLY A 190 -24.31 -16.61 -1.35
N LEU A 191 -24.88 -15.60 -0.68
CA LEU A 191 -25.18 -15.65 0.76
C LEU A 191 -26.38 -16.56 1.03
N GLN A 192 -27.40 -16.52 0.17
CA GLN A 192 -28.54 -17.42 0.26
C GLN A 192 -28.14 -18.90 0.14
N GLU A 193 -27.20 -19.23 -0.74
CA GLU A 193 -26.63 -20.58 -0.80
C GLU A 193 -26.01 -21.00 0.53
N LEU A 194 -25.29 -20.09 1.18
CA LEU A 194 -24.67 -20.33 2.48
C LEU A 194 -25.72 -20.57 3.58
N LEU A 195 -26.88 -19.91 3.50
CA LEU A 195 -28.01 -20.11 4.42
C LEU A 195 -28.64 -21.50 4.33
N THR A 196 -28.41 -22.24 3.25
CA THR A 196 -28.87 -23.64 3.16
C THR A 196 -28.01 -24.60 3.97
N MET A 197 -26.75 -24.24 4.21
CA MET A 197 -25.76 -25.10 4.86
C MET A 197 -25.53 -24.74 6.32
N PHE A 198 -25.72 -23.47 6.69
CA PHE A 198 -25.46 -22.96 8.04
C PHE A 198 -26.70 -22.37 8.69
N HIS A 199 -26.69 -22.31 10.02
CA HIS A 199 -27.75 -21.65 10.78
C HIS A 199 -27.93 -20.18 10.34
N PRO A 200 -29.16 -19.65 10.23
CA PRO A 200 -29.42 -18.31 9.69
C PRO A 200 -28.65 -17.18 10.35
N MET A 201 -28.47 -17.23 11.67
CA MET A 201 -27.66 -16.24 12.40
C MET A 201 -26.18 -16.23 11.96
N VAL A 202 -25.62 -17.40 11.66
CA VAL A 202 -24.20 -17.52 11.29
C VAL A 202 -24.00 -17.07 9.85
N ALA A 203 -24.76 -17.64 8.92
CA ALA A 203 -24.60 -17.33 7.50
C ALA A 203 -25.11 -15.93 7.12
N GLY A 204 -26.20 -15.45 7.74
CA GLY A 204 -26.82 -14.17 7.40
C GLY A 204 -26.23 -12.97 8.14
N VAL A 205 -25.73 -13.16 9.38
CA VAL A 205 -25.29 -12.04 10.23
C VAL A 205 -23.81 -12.14 10.56
N THR A 206 -23.36 -13.27 11.12
CA THR A 206 -21.98 -13.40 11.60
C THR A 206 -20.96 -13.35 10.46
N ILE A 207 -21.14 -14.13 9.38
CA ILE A 207 -20.18 -14.20 8.27
C ILE A 207 -20.08 -12.87 7.51
N PRO A 208 -21.19 -12.23 7.08
CA PRO A 208 -21.12 -10.91 6.46
C PRO A 208 -20.58 -9.84 7.41
N GLY A 209 -20.99 -9.88 8.68
CA GLY A 209 -20.48 -8.98 9.71
C GLY A 209 -18.97 -9.09 9.88
N MET A 210 -18.44 -10.32 10.00
CA MET A 210 -16.99 -10.58 10.03
C MET A 210 -16.30 -10.12 8.75
N GLY A 211 -16.93 -10.29 7.58
CA GLY A 211 -16.42 -9.78 6.31
C GLY A 211 -16.24 -8.25 6.31
N ILE A 212 -17.23 -7.52 6.84
CA ILE A 212 -17.15 -6.07 7.00
C ILE A 212 -16.03 -5.68 7.99
N PHE A 213 -15.96 -6.34 9.15
CA PHE A 213 -14.87 -6.09 10.10
C PHE A 213 -13.49 -6.40 9.50
N ALA A 214 -13.36 -7.47 8.72
CA ALA A 214 -12.14 -7.80 8.02
C ALA A 214 -11.77 -6.74 6.96
N LEU A 215 -12.75 -6.18 6.24
CA LEU A 215 -12.54 -5.07 5.31
C LEU A 215 -12.10 -3.78 6.02
N ILE A 216 -12.68 -3.47 7.18
CA ILE A 216 -12.27 -2.33 8.01
C ILE A 216 -10.84 -2.52 8.53
N LEU A 217 -10.47 -3.75 8.92
CA LEU A 217 -9.14 -4.09 9.40
C LEU A 217 -8.11 -4.29 8.28
N ALA A 218 -8.54 -4.46 7.02
CA ALA A 218 -7.69 -4.73 5.87
C ALA A 218 -6.50 -3.74 5.73
N PRO A 219 -6.67 -2.40 5.80
CA PRO A 219 -5.55 -1.48 5.69
C PRO A 219 -4.54 -1.58 6.85
N PHE A 220 -4.94 -2.12 8.00
CA PHE A 220 -4.06 -2.28 9.17
C PHE A 220 -3.37 -3.66 9.21
N SER A 221 -4.00 -4.67 8.61
CA SER A 221 -3.47 -6.03 8.54
C SER A 221 -2.45 -6.19 7.40
N ASP A 222 -2.62 -5.45 6.30
CA ASP A 222 -1.73 -5.49 5.15
C ASP A 222 -0.41 -4.75 5.41
N LYS A 223 0.63 -5.51 5.78
CA LYS A 223 1.97 -5.00 6.07
C LYS A 223 2.89 -4.99 4.84
N ASN A 224 2.36 -5.22 3.64
CA ASN A 224 3.21 -5.36 2.47
C ASN A 224 3.83 -4.01 2.06
N PRO A 225 5.18 -3.90 1.94
CA PRO A 225 5.85 -2.63 1.66
C PRO A 225 5.67 -2.14 0.21
N SER A 226 5.24 -3.01 -0.72
CA SER A 226 5.01 -2.66 -2.12
C SER A 226 3.54 -2.81 -2.50
N ALA A 227 2.98 -1.83 -3.21
CA ALA A 227 1.63 -1.93 -3.76
C ALA A 227 1.58 -2.64 -5.13
N ARG A 228 2.74 -3.03 -5.69
CA ARG A 228 2.79 -3.63 -7.03
C ARG A 228 2.16 -5.03 -7.02
N PRO A 229 1.33 -5.38 -8.02
CA PRO A 229 0.74 -6.72 -8.09
C PRO A 229 1.77 -7.85 -8.12
N GLU A 230 2.91 -7.62 -8.76
CA GLU A 230 4.00 -8.59 -8.91
C GLU A 230 4.60 -9.03 -7.56
N ASP A 231 4.60 -8.14 -6.57
CA ASP A 231 5.16 -8.39 -5.23
C ASP A 231 4.11 -9.00 -4.29
N ARG A 232 2.85 -9.12 -4.73
CA ARG A 232 1.69 -9.51 -3.91
C ARG A 232 1.02 -10.81 -4.37
N LYS A 233 1.74 -11.66 -5.11
CA LYS A 233 1.21 -12.89 -5.73
C LYS A 233 0.43 -13.77 -4.75
N PHE A 234 0.94 -13.94 -3.52
CA PHE A 234 0.24 -14.72 -2.49
C PHE A 234 -1.11 -14.10 -2.11
N ALA A 235 -1.13 -12.80 -1.76
CA ALA A 235 -2.36 -12.10 -1.40
C ALA A 235 -3.38 -12.07 -2.54
N ILE A 236 -2.90 -11.85 -3.78
CA ILE A 236 -3.75 -11.88 -4.98
C ILE A 236 -4.32 -13.28 -5.18
N SER A 237 -3.50 -14.34 -5.09
CA SER A 237 -3.99 -15.72 -5.26
C SER A 237 -5.05 -16.10 -4.22
N LEU A 238 -4.86 -15.68 -2.96
CA LEU A 238 -5.83 -15.91 -1.89
C LEU A 238 -7.12 -15.13 -2.13
N PHE A 239 -7.03 -13.87 -2.57
CA PHE A 239 -8.19 -13.06 -2.91
C PHE A 239 -8.92 -13.61 -4.15
N THR A 240 -8.20 -14.11 -5.15
CA THR A 240 -8.80 -14.80 -6.30
C THR A 240 -9.54 -16.05 -5.87
N LEU A 241 -8.97 -16.88 -4.99
CA LEU A 241 -9.66 -18.04 -4.43
C LEU A 241 -10.94 -17.62 -3.69
N PHE A 242 -10.88 -16.54 -2.90
CA PHE A 242 -12.05 -15.96 -2.23
C PHE A 242 -13.13 -15.52 -3.24
N CYS A 243 -12.77 -14.77 -4.28
CA CYS A 243 -13.71 -14.38 -5.33
C CYS A 243 -14.29 -15.61 -6.05
N MET A 244 -13.49 -16.65 -6.29
CA MET A 244 -13.95 -17.86 -6.97
C MET A 244 -14.89 -18.69 -6.10
N PHE A 245 -14.64 -18.77 -4.80
CA PHE A 245 -15.58 -19.37 -3.85
C PHE A 245 -16.97 -18.72 -3.93
N TRP A 246 -17.03 -17.38 -3.87
CA TRP A 246 -18.30 -16.66 -3.96
C TRP A 246 -18.96 -16.78 -5.34
N ALA A 247 -18.17 -16.71 -6.42
CA ALA A 247 -18.69 -16.90 -7.77
C ALA A 247 -19.33 -18.28 -7.96
N VAL A 248 -18.69 -19.34 -7.43
CA VAL A 248 -19.24 -20.71 -7.47
C VAL A 248 -20.56 -20.80 -6.71
N LEU A 249 -20.65 -20.22 -5.51
CA LEU A 249 -21.93 -20.16 -4.78
C LEU A 249 -23.01 -19.43 -5.58
N VAL A 250 -22.67 -18.30 -6.20
CA VAL A 250 -23.64 -17.56 -7.03
C VAL A 250 -24.11 -18.40 -8.23
N ILE A 251 -23.22 -19.16 -8.86
CA ILE A 251 -23.58 -20.06 -9.97
C ILE A 251 -24.49 -21.20 -9.49
N ILE A 252 -24.19 -21.80 -8.33
CA ILE A 252 -25.01 -22.87 -7.75
C ILE A 252 -26.44 -22.37 -7.47
N GLY A 253 -26.60 -21.25 -6.77
CA GLY A 253 -27.94 -20.74 -6.47
C GLY A 253 -28.71 -20.26 -7.70
N SER A 254 -28.00 -19.83 -8.74
CA SER A 254 -28.61 -19.36 -9.98
C SER A 254 -29.22 -20.52 -10.76
N PHE A 255 -28.45 -21.60 -10.96
CA PHE A 255 -28.80 -22.65 -11.93
C PHE A 255 -29.15 -24.01 -11.32
N PHE A 256 -28.65 -24.32 -10.12
CA PHE A 256 -28.80 -25.64 -9.47
C PHE A 256 -29.83 -25.64 -8.34
N ARG A 257 -30.55 -24.53 -8.13
CA ARG A 257 -31.64 -24.44 -7.16
C ARG A 257 -33.00 -24.37 -7.86
N GLY A 258 -33.86 -25.32 -7.52
CA GLY A 258 -35.22 -25.44 -8.03
C GLY A 258 -36.28 -25.24 -6.93
N PRO A 259 -37.48 -25.85 -7.09
CA PRO A 259 -38.59 -25.68 -6.16
C PRO A 259 -38.23 -26.00 -4.71
N GLY A 260 -38.66 -25.13 -3.79
CA GLY A 260 -38.32 -25.18 -2.37
C GLY A 260 -36.85 -24.85 -2.08
N PHE A 261 -36.13 -24.27 -3.06
CA PHE A 261 -34.69 -24.05 -2.99
C PHE A 261 -33.89 -25.36 -2.80
N ASN A 262 -34.44 -26.48 -3.27
CA ASN A 262 -33.76 -27.77 -3.29
C ASN A 262 -32.75 -27.83 -4.43
N PHE A 263 -31.74 -28.68 -4.26
CA PHE A 263 -30.76 -28.93 -5.30
C PHE A 263 -31.40 -29.72 -6.46
N THR A 264 -31.29 -29.21 -7.68
CA THR A 264 -31.85 -29.81 -8.89
C THR A 264 -30.82 -29.81 -10.01
N PHE A 265 -30.88 -30.80 -10.90
CA PHE A 265 -29.99 -30.84 -12.05
C PHE A 265 -30.65 -30.14 -13.25
N PRO A 266 -30.07 -29.06 -13.79
CA PRO A 266 -30.75 -28.23 -14.78
C PRO A 266 -31.03 -28.95 -16.11
N TRP A 267 -30.29 -30.02 -16.41
CA TRP A 267 -30.51 -30.86 -17.61
C TRP A 267 -31.58 -31.94 -17.42
N ILE A 268 -32.11 -32.12 -16.22
CA ILE A 268 -33.22 -33.06 -15.92
C ILE A 268 -34.49 -32.26 -15.62
N ASP A 269 -34.40 -31.35 -14.65
CA ASP A 269 -35.55 -30.65 -14.07
C ASP A 269 -35.80 -29.26 -14.69
N GLY A 270 -34.90 -28.82 -15.58
CA GLY A 270 -34.93 -27.48 -16.18
C GLY A 270 -34.27 -26.41 -15.31
N VAL A 271 -34.27 -25.17 -15.82
CA VAL A 271 -33.65 -24.01 -15.14
C VAL A 271 -34.74 -23.13 -14.53
N PHE A 272 -34.64 -22.85 -13.24
CA PHE A 272 -35.60 -22.04 -12.49
C PHE A 272 -35.08 -20.61 -12.26
N PHE A 273 -34.91 -19.82 -13.31
CA PHE A 273 -34.33 -18.46 -13.24
C PHE A 273 -35.40 -17.35 -13.09
N ASP A 274 -36.51 -17.65 -12.42
CA ASP A 274 -37.48 -16.61 -12.06
C ASP A 274 -37.02 -15.94 -10.76
N LEU A 275 -36.94 -14.60 -10.78
CA LEU A 275 -36.56 -13.72 -9.68
C LEU A 275 -37.78 -12.92 -9.20
#